data_AF-A0A6I3FE69-F1
#
_entry.id   AF-A0A6I3FE69-F1
#
_cell.length_a   1.000
_cell.length_b   1.000
_cell.length_c   1.000
_cell.angle_alpha   90.00
_cell.angle_beta   90.00
_cell.angle_gamma   90.00
#
_symmetry.space_group_name_H-M   'P 1'
#
loop_
_entity.id
_entity.type
_entity.pdbx_description
1 polymer ?
#
loop_
_entity_poly.entity_id
_entity_poly.type
_entity_poly.pdbx_seq_one_letter_code
_entity_poly.pdbx_strand_id
1 'polypeptide(L)'
;MKDLIFSLIGLTAGVLFILALKGLSHPKTARRGNLLGALGATVAIVLVFFQLEEIKNLGWIIGAIAFGLAVGVPAARKVEMTNMPQLVALFNGVGGGAAALVAIVEYLKHSQDMTIAFLIFTVFTVIVGCVSFSGSIITFLKL
;
A
#
# COMPACT_ATOMS: atom_id res chain seq x y z
N MET A 1 1.88 23.38 15.41
CA MET A 1 0.58 23.57 14.70
C MET A 1 0.52 22.82 13.38
N LYS A 2 1.59 22.84 12.56
CA LYS A 2 1.67 22.05 11.32
C LYS A 2 1.52 20.54 11.55
N ASP A 3 2.18 19.98 12.57
CA ASP A 3 2.11 18.53 12.86
C ASP A 3 0.71 18.07 13.26
N LEU A 4 -0.03 18.94 13.97
CA LEU A 4 -1.42 18.68 14.33
C LEU A 4 -2.30 18.60 13.07
N ILE A 5 -2.09 19.52 12.13
CA ILE A 5 -2.84 19.53 10.85
C ILE A 5 -2.54 18.24 10.06
N PHE A 6 -1.27 17.86 9.93
CA PHE A 6 -0.90 16.62 9.25
C PHE A 6 -1.48 15.38 9.94
N SER A 7 -1.46 15.34 11.27
CA SER A 7 -2.07 14.25 12.05
C SER A 7 -3.58 14.16 11.83
N LEU A 8 -4.28 15.29 11.78
CA LEU A 8 -5.72 15.33 11.51
C LEU A 8 -6.06 14.90 10.07
N ILE A 9 -5.23 15.26 9.09
CA ILE A 9 -5.40 14.80 7.70
C ILE A 9 -5.16 13.28 7.62
N GLY A 10 -4.11 12.78 8.28
CA GLY A 10 -3.82 11.34 8.37
C GLY A 10 -4.96 10.56 9.05
N LEU A 11 -5.50 11.09 10.15
CA LEU A 11 -6.69 10.53 10.81
C LEU A 11 -7.89 10.50 9.85
N THR A 12 -8.11 11.58 9.11
CA THR A 12 -9.20 11.66 8.12
C THR A 12 -9.03 10.60 7.03
N ALA A 13 -7.80 10.37 6.53
CA ALA A 13 -7.52 9.29 5.59
C ALA A 13 -7.84 7.90 6.18
N GLY A 14 -7.49 7.67 7.45
CA GLY A 14 -7.85 6.46 8.19
C GLY A 14 -9.37 6.26 8.29
N VAL A 15 -10.12 7.32 8.63
CA VAL A 15 -11.59 7.30 8.67
C VAL A 15 -12.19 6.98 7.28
N LEU A 16 -11.62 7.53 6.21
CA LEU A 16 -12.06 7.23 4.84
C LEU A 16 -11.90 5.73 4.51
N PHE A 17 -10.81 5.08 4.94
CA PHE A 17 -10.65 3.64 4.77
C PHE A 17 -11.69 2.81 5.55
N ILE A 18 -12.03 3.22 6.78
CA ILE A 18 -13.08 2.57 7.56
C ILE A 18 -14.43 2.68 6.82
N LEU A 19 -14.77 3.88 6.33
CA LEU A 19 -15.99 4.10 5.56
C LEU A 19 -15.99 3.36 4.22
N ALA A 20 -14.84 3.20 3.59
CA ALA A 20 -14.67 2.42 2.36
C ALA A 20 -15.03 0.95 2.60
N LEU A 21 -14.45 0.32 3.63
CA LEU A 21 -14.74 -1.07 4.00
C LEU A 21 -16.21 -1.25 4.36
N LYS A 22 -16.77 -0.35 5.18
CA LYS A 22 -18.20 -0.38 5.53
C LYS A 22 -19.10 -0.28 4.28
N GLY A 23 -18.73 0.58 3.33
CA GLY A 23 -19.46 0.75 2.08
C GLY A 23 -19.38 -0.46 1.16
N LEU A 24 -18.23 -1.14 1.11
CA LEU A 24 -18.00 -2.34 0.30
C LEU A 24 -18.77 -3.56 0.81
N SER A 25 -19.15 -3.61 2.09
CA SER A 25 -19.91 -4.72 2.66
C SER A 25 -21.37 -4.82 2.18
N HIS A 26 -21.91 -3.81 1.48
CA HIS A 26 -23.30 -3.82 0.97
C HIS A 26 -23.37 -3.41 -0.51
N PRO A 27 -24.09 -4.16 -1.38
CA PRO A 27 -24.18 -3.86 -2.81
C PRO A 27 -24.66 -2.45 -3.14
N LYS A 28 -25.63 -1.93 -2.37
CA LYS A 28 -26.19 -0.58 -2.56
C LYS A 28 -25.16 0.54 -2.35
N THR A 29 -24.15 0.31 -1.51
CA THR A 29 -23.12 1.30 -1.15
C THR A 29 -21.75 1.02 -1.74
N ALA A 30 -21.55 -0.14 -2.39
CA ALA A 30 -20.23 -0.62 -2.84
C ALA A 30 -19.47 0.39 -3.72
N ARG A 31 -20.15 1.03 -4.69
CA ARG A 31 -19.53 2.04 -5.57
C ARG A 31 -19.01 3.25 -4.78
N ARG A 32 -19.81 3.73 -3.80
CA ARG A 32 -19.41 4.84 -2.93
C ARG A 32 -18.26 4.42 -2.00
N GLY A 33 -18.32 3.20 -1.45
CA GLY A 33 -17.25 2.63 -0.64
C GLY A 33 -15.91 2.62 -1.38
N ASN A 34 -15.90 2.13 -2.62
CA ASN A 34 -14.69 2.13 -3.46
C ASN A 34 -14.13 3.55 -3.70
N LEU A 35 -15.00 4.52 -3.99
CA LEU A 35 -14.57 5.91 -4.20
C LEU A 35 -13.97 6.53 -2.93
N LEU A 36 -14.56 6.27 -1.75
CA LEU A 36 -14.01 6.74 -0.48
C LEU A 36 -12.63 6.11 -0.20
N GLY A 37 -12.44 4.84 -0.53
CA GLY A 37 -11.16 4.16 -0.39
C GLY A 37 -10.09 4.76 -1.31
N ALA A 38 -10.44 5.03 -2.58
CA ALA A 38 -9.54 5.70 -3.52
C ALA A 38 -9.15 7.10 -3.03
N LEU A 39 -10.12 7.90 -2.56
CA LEU A 39 -9.86 9.22 -1.97
C LEU A 39 -8.96 9.14 -0.74
N GLY A 40 -9.22 8.22 0.18
CA GLY A 40 -8.40 8.01 1.37
C GLY A 40 -6.94 7.67 1.03
N ALA A 41 -6.74 6.76 0.07
CA ALA A 41 -5.40 6.41 -0.41
C ALA A 41 -4.68 7.59 -1.08
N THR A 42 -5.37 8.35 -1.94
CA THR A 42 -4.80 9.54 -2.59
C THR A 42 -4.41 10.59 -1.55
N VAL A 43 -5.27 10.89 -0.57
CA VAL A 43 -4.98 11.84 0.50
C VAL A 43 -3.75 11.40 1.30
N ALA A 44 -3.66 10.12 1.68
CA ALA A 44 -2.53 9.59 2.43
C ALA A 44 -1.20 9.71 1.65
N ILE A 45 -1.20 9.37 0.36
CA ILE A 45 0.01 9.48 -0.48
C ILE A 45 0.43 10.94 -0.60
N VAL A 46 -0.51 11.84 -0.91
CA VAL A 46 -0.22 13.27 -1.08
C VAL A 46 0.29 13.88 0.23
N LEU A 47 -0.29 13.53 1.37
CA LEU A 47 0.14 14.00 2.69
C LEU A 47 1.63 13.74 2.94
N VAL A 48 2.15 12.56 2.58
CA VAL A 48 3.56 12.21 2.76
C VAL A 48 4.49 13.18 2.03
N PHE A 49 4.12 13.66 0.83
CA PHE A 49 4.93 14.64 0.09
C PHE A 49 5.01 16.02 0.77
N PHE A 50 4.03 16.37 1.60
CA PHE A 50 4.00 17.64 2.32
C PHE A 50 4.51 17.54 3.76
N GLN A 51 4.48 16.35 4.33
CA GLN A 51 4.92 16.10 5.70
C GLN A 51 6.44 15.98 5.81
N LEU A 52 7.12 15.44 4.79
CA LEU A 52 8.58 15.36 4.80
C LEU A 52 9.20 16.73 4.51
N GLU A 53 10.06 17.21 5.42
CA GLU A 53 10.79 18.48 5.26
C GLU A 53 11.79 18.45 4.10
N GLU A 54 12.41 17.29 3.84
CA GLU A 54 13.36 17.10 2.74
C GLU A 54 13.09 15.76 2.03
N ILE A 55 12.64 15.83 0.77
CA ILE A 55 12.43 14.66 -0.08
C ILE A 55 13.64 14.46 -0.98
N LYS A 56 14.50 13.51 -0.61
CA LYS A 56 15.60 13.07 -1.47
C LYS A 56 15.07 12.17 -2.58
N ASN A 57 15.68 12.23 -3.76
CA ASN A 57 15.36 11.36 -4.91
C ASN A 57 13.93 11.50 -5.48
N LEU A 58 13.38 12.72 -5.49
CA LEU A 58 12.02 12.97 -5.99
C LEU A 58 11.79 12.41 -7.41
N GLY A 59 12.78 12.53 -8.31
CA GLY A 59 12.70 11.95 -9.66
C GLY A 59 12.52 10.43 -9.67
N TRP A 60 13.20 9.70 -8.78
CA TRP A 60 13.06 8.26 -8.64
C TRP A 60 11.69 7.88 -8.04
N ILE A 61 11.20 8.64 -7.06
CA ILE A 61 9.89 8.41 -6.45
C ILE A 61 8.78 8.57 -7.50
N ILE A 62 8.78 9.70 -8.21
CA ILE A 62 7.79 9.97 -9.26
C ILE A 62 7.93 8.96 -10.40
N GLY A 63 9.15 8.59 -10.78
CA GLY A 63 9.41 7.54 -11.78
C GLY A 63 8.84 6.18 -11.38
N ALA A 64 9.03 5.76 -10.13
CA ALA A 64 8.48 4.50 -9.62
C ALA A 64 6.94 4.52 -9.55
N ILE A 65 6.33 5.63 -9.13
CA ILE A 65 4.87 5.81 -9.15
C ILE A 65 4.36 5.74 -10.58
N ALA A 66 5.00 6.45 -11.52
CA ALA A 66 4.62 6.46 -12.92
C ALA A 66 4.73 5.07 -13.55
N PHE A 67 5.80 4.32 -13.26
CA PHE A 67 5.98 2.95 -13.71
C PHE A 67 4.88 2.03 -13.15
N GLY A 68 4.59 2.12 -11.84
CA GLY A 68 3.52 1.36 -11.20
C GLY A 68 2.15 1.64 -11.82
N LEU A 69 1.84 2.90 -12.12
CA LEU A 69 0.60 3.29 -12.80
C LEU A 69 0.57 2.79 -14.26
N ALA A 70 1.68 2.91 -14.98
CA ALA A 70 1.79 2.52 -16.38
C ALA A 70 1.62 1.00 -16.59
N VAL A 71 2.02 0.18 -15.61
CA VAL A 71 1.83 -1.27 -15.64
C VAL A 71 0.50 -1.69 -15.02
N GLY A 72 0.18 -1.16 -13.84
CA GLY A 72 -0.97 -1.58 -13.04
C GLY A 72 -2.32 -1.19 -13.64
N VAL A 73 -2.47 0.03 -14.17
CA VAL A 73 -3.75 0.51 -14.71
C VAL A 73 -4.14 -0.27 -15.97
N PRO A 74 -3.26 -0.48 -16.97
CA PRO A 74 -3.62 -1.29 -18.13
C PRO A 74 -3.89 -2.75 -17.77
N ALA A 75 -3.09 -3.35 -16.88
CA ALA A 75 -3.31 -4.73 -16.43
C ALA A 75 -4.70 -4.90 -15.80
N ALA A 76 -5.10 -3.96 -14.92
CA ALA A 76 -6.40 -3.99 -14.27
C ALA A 76 -7.58 -3.75 -15.21
N ARG A 77 -7.39 -2.99 -16.30
CA ARG A 77 -8.46 -2.67 -17.25
C ARG A 77 -8.64 -3.70 -18.37
N LYS A 78 -7.59 -4.45 -18.71
CA LYS A 78 -7.59 -5.39 -19.83
C LYS A 78 -7.83 -6.84 -19.40
N VAL A 79 -7.81 -7.15 -18.11
CA VAL A 79 -8.08 -8.51 -17.62
C VAL A 79 -9.55 -8.88 -17.85
N GLU A 80 -9.80 -10.13 -18.23
CA GLU A 80 -11.15 -10.67 -18.29
C GLU A 80 -11.73 -10.86 -16.88
N MET A 81 -13.05 -10.72 -16.73
CA MET A 81 -13.71 -10.86 -15.42
C MET A 81 -13.59 -12.29 -14.85
N THR A 82 -13.39 -13.29 -15.71
CA THR A 82 -13.08 -14.69 -15.35
C THR A 82 -11.72 -14.82 -14.67
N ASN A 83 -10.77 -13.97 -15.06
CA ASN A 83 -9.38 -13.98 -14.61
C ASN A 83 -9.13 -13.00 -13.44
N MET A 84 -10.19 -12.43 -12.86
CA MET A 84 -10.07 -11.54 -11.70
C MET A 84 -9.38 -12.20 -10.48
N PRO A 85 -9.64 -13.48 -10.14
CA PRO A 85 -8.95 -14.12 -9.02
C PRO A 85 -7.42 -14.07 -9.12
N GLN A 86 -6.84 -14.34 -10.30
CA GLN A 86 -5.38 -14.30 -10.44
C GLN A 86 -4.83 -12.87 -10.36
N LEU A 87 -5.51 -11.88 -10.93
CA LEU A 87 -5.06 -10.49 -10.87
C LEU A 87 -5.09 -9.96 -9.43
N VAL A 88 -6.14 -10.30 -8.66
CA VAL A 88 -6.23 -9.94 -7.23
C VAL A 88 -5.10 -10.59 -6.44
N ALA A 89 -4.76 -11.86 -6.72
CA ALA A 89 -3.62 -12.52 -6.10
C ALA A 89 -2.31 -11.77 -6.40
N LEU A 90 -2.04 -11.46 -7.67
CA LEU A 90 -0.82 -10.74 -8.07
C LEU A 90 -0.69 -9.37 -7.37
N PHE A 91 -1.76 -8.57 -7.32
CA PHE A 91 -1.73 -7.26 -6.65
C PHE A 91 -1.58 -7.35 -5.13
N ASN A 92 -2.16 -8.37 -4.50
CA ASN A 92 -1.89 -8.64 -3.07
C ASN A 92 -0.41 -8.96 -2.85
N GLY A 93 0.15 -9.82 -3.70
CA GLY A 93 1.57 -10.20 -3.66
C GLY A 93 2.50 -9.00 -3.76
N VAL A 94 2.31 -8.13 -4.76
CA VAL A 94 3.12 -6.92 -4.93
C VAL A 94 3.05 -6.02 -3.67
N GLY A 95 1.89 -5.90 -3.04
CA GLY A 95 1.74 -5.18 -1.76
C GLY A 95 2.54 -5.82 -0.62
N GLY A 96 2.48 -7.15 -0.48
CA GLY A 96 3.27 -7.90 0.50
C GLY A 96 4.78 -7.77 0.26
N GLY A 97 5.22 -7.86 -0.99
CA GLY A 97 6.62 -7.65 -1.38
C GLY A 97 7.10 -6.23 -1.09
N ALA A 98 6.27 -5.21 -1.35
CA ALA A 98 6.58 -3.83 -1.00
C ALA A 98 6.77 -3.65 0.52
N ALA A 99 5.89 -4.23 1.34
CA ALA A 99 6.03 -4.19 2.80
C ALA A 99 7.33 -4.85 3.28
N ALA A 100 7.68 -6.01 2.72
CA ALA A 100 8.94 -6.69 3.04
C ALA A 100 10.17 -5.85 2.65
N LEU A 101 10.18 -5.26 1.45
CA LEU A 101 11.29 -4.41 0.99
C LEU A 101 11.46 -3.17 1.87
N VAL A 102 10.35 -2.50 2.23
CA VAL A 102 10.40 -1.34 3.15
C VAL A 102 10.98 -1.75 4.50
N ALA A 103 10.53 -2.88 5.08
CA ALA A 103 11.03 -3.37 6.36
C ALA A 103 12.51 -3.79 6.31
N ILE A 104 12.97 -4.38 5.19
CA ILE A 104 14.39 -4.70 4.98
C ILE A 104 15.23 -3.41 4.95
N VAL A 105 14.81 -2.40 4.17
CA VAL A 105 15.53 -1.13 4.09
C VAL A 105 15.58 -0.44 5.45
N GLU A 106 14.48 -0.46 6.20
CA GLU A 106 14.39 0.09 7.55
C GLU A 106 15.37 -0.61 8.52
N TYR A 107 15.39 -1.94 8.51
CA TYR A 107 16.34 -2.74 9.28
C TYR A 107 17.79 -2.41 8.90
N LEU A 108 18.12 -2.36 7.62
CA LEU A 108 19.49 -2.08 7.16
C LEU A 108 19.98 -0.69 7.55
N LYS A 109 19.08 0.31 7.63
CA LYS A 109 19.44 1.68 7.97
C LYS A 109 19.50 1.97 9.47
N HIS A 110 18.61 1.37 10.25
CA HIS A 110 18.41 1.75 11.65
C HIS A 110 18.58 0.60 12.65
N SER A 111 19.04 -0.59 12.23
CA SER A 111 19.16 -1.79 13.09
C SER A 111 19.88 -1.57 14.42
N GLN A 112 20.87 -0.68 14.48
CA GLN A 112 21.65 -0.39 15.69
C GLN A 112 20.86 0.44 16.72
N ASP A 113 19.90 1.24 16.27
CA ASP A 113 19.13 2.17 17.10
C ASP A 113 17.72 1.64 17.43
N MET A 114 17.37 0.45 16.94
CA MET A 114 16.07 -0.16 17.16
C MET A 114 15.92 -0.73 18.57
N THR A 115 14.79 -0.41 19.21
CA THR A 115 14.34 -1.17 20.37
C THR A 115 14.06 -2.62 19.98
N ILE A 116 14.21 -3.56 20.93
CA ILE A 116 13.93 -4.99 20.70
C ILE A 116 12.51 -5.19 20.15
N ALA A 117 11.53 -4.44 20.66
CA ALA A 117 10.15 -4.52 20.18
C ALA A 117 10.04 -4.11 18.70
N PHE A 118 10.65 -2.99 18.31
CA PHE A 118 10.62 -2.52 16.92
C PHE A 118 11.34 -3.49 15.98
N LEU A 119 12.46 -4.07 16.43
CA LEU A 119 13.17 -5.10 15.69
C LEU A 119 12.28 -6.33 15.42
N ILE A 120 11.58 -6.82 16.44
CA ILE A 120 10.66 -7.97 16.31
C ILE A 120 9.58 -7.68 15.26
N PHE A 121 8.91 -6.51 15.34
CA PHE A 121 7.88 -6.14 14.37
C PHE A 121 8.43 -5.95 12.95
N THR A 122 9.64 -5.41 12.81
CA THR A 122 10.30 -5.24 11.52
C THR A 122 10.60 -6.59 10.88
N VAL A 123 11.22 -7.51 11.61
CA VAL A 123 11.51 -8.87 11.13
C VAL A 123 10.21 -9.63 10.81
N PHE A 124 9.19 -9.49 11.66
CA PHE A 124 7.87 -10.10 11.41
C PHE A 124 7.23 -9.57 10.12
N THR A 125 7.35 -8.27 9.84
CA THR A 125 6.85 -7.65 8.61
C THR A 125 7.56 -8.21 7.37
N VAL A 126 8.89 -8.43 7.45
CA VAL A 126 9.64 -9.10 6.37
C VAL A 126 9.10 -10.50 6.12
N ILE A 127 8.92 -11.31 7.17
CA ILE A 127 8.42 -12.69 7.05
C ILE A 127 7.02 -12.70 6.41
N VAL A 128 6.08 -11.93 6.95
CA VAL A 128 4.69 -11.89 6.44
C VAL A 128 4.65 -11.37 5.01
N GLY A 129 5.43 -10.34 4.68
CA GLY A 129 5.50 -9.80 3.33
C GLY A 129 6.08 -10.79 2.32
N CYS A 130 7.16 -11.50 2.67
CA CYS A 130 7.74 -12.55 1.82
C CYS A 130 6.81 -13.75 1.61
N VAL A 131 6.10 -14.18 2.66
CA VAL A 131 5.10 -15.25 2.58
C VAL A 131 3.91 -14.83 1.71
N SER A 132 3.40 -13.61 1.89
CA SER A 132 2.32 -13.04 1.06
C SER A 132 2.75 -12.94 -0.41
N PHE A 133 3.96 -12.45 -0.69
CA PHE A 133 4.48 -12.31 -2.05
C PHE A 133 4.64 -13.66 -2.74
N SER A 134 5.35 -14.61 -2.10
CA SER A 134 5.60 -15.94 -2.66
C SER A 134 4.31 -16.74 -2.86
N GLY A 135 3.40 -16.73 -1.88
CA GLY A 135 2.09 -17.38 -1.99
C GLY A 135 1.25 -16.79 -3.13
N SER A 136 1.25 -15.47 -3.27
CA SER A 136 0.53 -14.77 -4.33
C SER A 136 1.05 -15.09 -5.73
N ILE A 137 2.37 -15.20 -5.91
CA ILE A 137 2.97 -15.62 -7.19
C ILE A 137 2.53 -17.03 -7.55
N ILE A 138 2.58 -17.97 -6.60
CA ILE A 138 2.16 -19.35 -6.83
C ILE A 138 0.68 -19.40 -7.22
N THR A 139 -0.18 -18.63 -6.55
CA THR A 139 -1.61 -18.55 -6.87
C THR A 139 -1.85 -17.92 -8.24
N PHE A 140 -1.15 -16.83 -8.58
CA PHE A 140 -1.26 -16.18 -9.89
C PHE A 140 -0.85 -17.09 -11.06
N LEU A 141 0.17 -17.94 -10.87
CA LEU A 141 0.64 -18.86 -11.91
C LEU A 141 -0.22 -20.12 -12.04
N LYS A 142 -1.04 -20.45 -11.03
CA LYS A 142 -1.87 -21.65 -11.00
C LYS A 142 -3.29 -21.43 -11.52
N LEU A 143 -3.85 -20.24 -11.30
CA LEU A 143 -5.21 -19.85 -11.70
C LEU A 143 -5.19 -19.24 -13.11
#